data_AF-A0A813M7K9-F1
#
_entry.id   AF-A0A813M7K9-F1
#
_cell.length_a   1.000
_cell.length_b   1.000
_cell.length_c   1.000
_cell.angle_alpha   90.00
_cell.angle_beta   90.00
_cell.angle_gamma   90.00
#
_symmetry.space_group_name_H-M   'P 1'
#
loop_
_entity.id
_entity.type
_entity.pdbx_description
1 polymer ?
#
loop_
_entity_poly.entity_id
_entity_poly.type
_entity_poly.pdbx_seq_one_letter_code
_entity_poly.pdbx_strand_id
1 'polypeptide(L)'
;MSSFMKLFNRALVGNDYSDYVKLLEFAIERGYIVHKDCCTEDVKNFLETKPCRSDFSQTFYKTWDDVKRMDRFEQFCDQIIYYLTRYNPNDDIQPDIPKVLIENLKPILPITPDEASKKCMDMLASGIALTQDTIKCIFDVFDKCDYTQKININLIKNREARIMAFKVLSKLPADPTEFLRYLIYLATDSLLLIKNTETYQSIVKSTLDVSKMINEFGITKLATIYSRYKTLFLAFKHANKENIHVINRLTKKSKNVKTKPKNDDANYFQTLLGKTDGVNKDKLIEKLKDLNNFKKIALLETINLYLLELDYRVFSIRNSKIWVKLEDKNEETKVEKKIKKPTVTFPLPFKKYKTSKQLIGCKDKNRLKEIYSIVYDSLILSIKSKYTPNENKVFRLPNECILTAPRSEKSFVGEYPFGSSLTLNNKDAIIGISWDLDDNAADLDLSLLNMNNQKIGWNARFKDSKSQILFSGDIVEAPGTELIFASNGFDFDAGVYINLYRMQNGKDSSKASFKFYVANEEIQDNKLTRNYMIDPNHIKFSTKIAMESKEMLIGFVTEGKFIFSTFRSNDSRVSYGNKYNQKVIQFSLIAQKCHLKLRDILLDAGFKQSTSDQRETLDQELFEFNSKAELINFFKN
;
A
#
# COMPACT_ATOMS: atom_id res chain seq x y z
N MET A 1 -20.93 -5.99 14.11
CA MET A 1 -20.96 -5.66 12.67
C MET A 1 -20.90 -6.95 11.85
N SER A 2 -21.96 -7.24 11.10
CA SER A 2 -22.15 -8.51 10.38
C SER A 2 -21.06 -8.78 9.33
N SER A 3 -20.55 -10.01 9.28
CA SER A 3 -19.44 -10.42 8.37
C SER A 3 -19.81 -10.27 6.88
N PHE A 4 -21.10 -10.41 6.54
CA PHE A 4 -21.63 -10.19 5.19
C PHE A 4 -21.45 -8.75 4.72
N MET A 5 -21.75 -7.78 5.59
CA MET A 5 -21.58 -6.35 5.30
C MET A 5 -20.12 -5.98 5.11
N LYS A 6 -19.22 -6.54 5.93
CA LYS A 6 -17.76 -6.30 5.83
C LYS A 6 -17.14 -6.87 4.56
N LEU A 7 -17.61 -8.03 4.09
CA LEU A 7 -17.01 -8.73 2.95
C LEU A 7 -17.61 -8.31 1.61
N PHE A 8 -18.92 -8.08 1.56
CA PHE A 8 -19.65 -7.96 0.30
C PHE A 8 -20.42 -6.64 0.15
N ASN A 9 -20.52 -5.84 1.21
CA ASN A 9 -21.46 -4.72 1.29
C ASN A 9 -22.91 -5.17 0.94
N ARG A 10 -23.28 -6.37 1.39
CA ARG A 10 -24.57 -7.03 1.16
C ARG A 10 -25.06 -7.69 2.44
N ALA A 11 -26.37 -7.90 2.52
CA ALA A 11 -27.03 -8.55 3.65
C ALA A 11 -27.71 -9.85 3.21
N LEU A 12 -27.83 -10.81 4.14
CA LEU A 12 -28.61 -12.02 3.91
C LEU A 12 -30.07 -11.66 3.65
N VAL A 13 -30.71 -12.45 2.77
CA VAL A 13 -32.15 -12.34 2.53
C VAL A 13 -32.90 -12.62 3.84
N GLY A 14 -33.76 -11.69 4.25
CA GLY A 14 -34.51 -11.78 5.50
C GLY A 14 -35.38 -10.55 5.74
N ASN A 15 -36.45 -10.72 6.51
CA ASN A 15 -37.46 -9.69 6.85
C ASN A 15 -37.80 -9.69 8.35
N ASP A 16 -36.81 -9.90 9.21
CA ASP A 16 -36.95 -9.94 10.67
C ASP A 16 -37.10 -8.55 11.31
N TYR A 17 -36.84 -7.46 10.58
CA TYR A 17 -37.20 -6.11 10.99
C TYR A 17 -38.59 -5.73 10.45
N SER A 18 -39.50 -5.35 11.35
CA SER A 18 -40.93 -5.24 11.04
C SER A 18 -41.34 -4.02 10.20
N ASP A 19 -40.48 -3.00 10.08
CA ASP A 19 -40.84 -1.71 9.44
C ASP A 19 -39.81 -1.28 8.39
N TYR A 20 -39.99 -1.73 7.14
CA TYR A 20 -39.10 -1.41 6.04
C TYR A 20 -39.02 0.09 5.74
N VAL A 21 -40.12 0.84 5.89
CA VAL A 21 -40.16 2.27 5.59
C VAL A 21 -39.27 3.03 6.58
N LYS A 22 -39.40 2.73 7.89
CA LYS A 22 -38.51 3.32 8.90
C LYS A 22 -37.05 2.93 8.71
N LEU A 23 -36.78 1.68 8.33
CA LEU A 23 -35.40 1.24 8.05
C LEU A 23 -34.81 1.98 6.85
N LEU A 24 -35.62 2.22 5.81
CA LEU A 24 -35.21 2.93 4.61
C LEU A 24 -34.95 4.41 4.88
N GLU A 25 -35.83 5.09 5.62
CA GLU A 25 -35.61 6.47 6.07
C GLU A 25 -34.32 6.58 6.88
N PHE A 26 -34.14 5.69 7.85
CA PHE A 26 -32.93 5.61 8.69
C PHE A 26 -31.65 5.34 7.89
N ALA A 27 -31.74 4.55 6.82
CA ALA A 27 -30.63 4.25 5.91
C ALA A 27 -30.25 5.45 5.04
N ILE A 28 -31.24 6.16 4.49
CA ILE A 28 -31.05 7.35 3.64
C ILE A 28 -30.32 8.43 4.43
N GLU A 29 -30.71 8.65 5.68
CA GLU A 29 -30.03 9.55 6.61
C GLU A 29 -28.56 9.22 6.82
N ARG A 30 -28.12 8.00 6.50
CA ARG A 30 -26.74 7.52 6.70
C ARG A 30 -26.02 7.23 5.39
N GLY A 31 -26.59 7.67 4.26
CA GLY A 31 -26.00 7.50 2.92
C GLY A 31 -26.21 6.14 2.28
N TYR A 32 -27.17 5.34 2.76
CA TYR A 32 -27.48 4.01 2.24
C TYR A 32 -28.91 3.92 1.68
N ILE A 33 -29.12 2.96 0.77
CA ILE A 33 -30.47 2.53 0.36
C ILE A 33 -30.58 1.02 0.55
N VAL A 34 -31.62 0.55 1.24
CA VAL A 34 -31.78 -0.86 1.62
C VAL A 34 -32.79 -1.52 0.69
N HIS A 35 -32.42 -2.66 0.11
CA HIS A 35 -33.35 -3.48 -0.66
C HIS A 35 -34.40 -4.12 0.27
N LYS A 36 -35.66 -4.20 -0.18
CA LYS A 36 -36.79 -4.72 0.62
C LYS A 36 -36.58 -6.12 1.20
N ASP A 37 -35.84 -6.97 0.49
CA ASP A 37 -35.57 -8.36 0.88
C ASP A 37 -34.43 -8.49 1.92
N CYS A 38 -33.92 -7.36 2.41
CA CYS A 38 -32.85 -7.26 3.41
C CYS A 38 -33.31 -6.48 4.64
N CYS A 39 -34.61 -6.53 4.97
CA CYS A 39 -35.18 -5.82 6.09
C CYS A 39 -34.90 -6.58 7.40
N THR A 40 -33.65 -6.55 7.85
CA THR A 40 -33.18 -7.36 8.98
C THR A 40 -32.66 -6.51 10.15
N GLU A 41 -32.72 -7.04 11.38
CA GLU A 41 -32.14 -6.34 12.55
C GLU A 41 -30.62 -6.18 12.38
N ASP A 42 -29.98 -7.12 11.67
CA ASP A 42 -28.55 -7.07 11.32
C ASP A 42 -28.19 -5.85 10.45
N VAL A 43 -29.05 -5.46 9.50
CA VAL A 43 -28.89 -4.26 8.67
C VAL A 43 -29.09 -3.00 9.50
N LYS A 44 -30.11 -2.97 10.36
CA LYS A 44 -30.37 -1.85 11.26
C LYS A 44 -29.18 -1.63 12.23
N ASN A 45 -28.71 -2.69 12.88
CA ASN A 45 -27.53 -2.66 13.75
C ASN A 45 -26.28 -2.15 13.00
N PHE A 46 -26.14 -2.48 11.71
CA PHE A 46 -25.07 -1.93 10.89
C PHE A 46 -25.25 -0.42 10.66
N LEU A 47 -26.45 0.02 10.29
CA LEU A 47 -26.76 1.44 10.07
C LEU A 47 -26.58 2.25 11.35
N GLU A 48 -26.90 1.73 12.53
CA GLU A 48 -26.65 2.40 13.81
C GLU A 48 -25.16 2.69 14.07
N THR A 49 -24.25 1.92 13.47
CA THR A 49 -22.80 2.21 13.52
C THR A 49 -22.36 3.32 12.56
N LYS A 50 -23.27 3.81 11.70
CA LYS A 50 -22.99 4.83 10.69
C LYS A 50 -23.46 6.21 11.14
N PRO A 51 -22.64 7.24 10.93
CA PRO A 51 -23.03 8.61 11.24
C PRO A 51 -24.02 9.18 10.22
N CYS A 52 -24.71 10.24 10.64
CA CYS A 52 -25.72 10.92 9.84
C CYS A 52 -25.07 11.72 8.70
N ARG A 53 -25.77 11.83 7.57
CA ARG A 53 -25.32 12.45 6.32
C ARG A 53 -25.40 13.98 6.33
N SER A 54 -25.89 14.59 7.41
CA SER A 54 -25.86 16.04 7.61
C SER A 54 -24.46 16.66 7.53
N ASP A 55 -23.41 15.83 7.47
CA ASP A 55 -22.04 16.28 7.68
C ASP A 55 -21.21 16.40 6.38
N PHE A 56 -21.75 16.23 5.16
CA PHE A 56 -20.93 15.91 3.96
C PHE A 56 -20.31 17.08 3.11
N SER A 57 -18.98 17.01 2.91
CA SER A 57 -18.05 17.76 2.02
C SER A 57 -18.08 19.29 2.03
N GLN A 58 -17.28 19.90 2.89
CA GLN A 58 -16.98 21.33 2.86
C GLN A 58 -15.46 21.55 2.75
N THR A 59 -15.03 22.35 1.76
CA THR A 59 -13.71 23.00 1.78
C THR A 59 -13.76 24.18 2.75
N PHE A 60 -12.62 24.57 3.32
CA PHE A 60 -12.57 25.64 4.34
C PHE A 60 -13.06 26.98 3.79
N TYR A 61 -12.59 27.35 2.59
CA TYR A 61 -13.17 28.44 1.80
C TYR A 61 -14.02 27.88 0.66
N LYS A 62 -14.91 28.71 0.10
CA LYS A 62 -15.81 28.32 -1.00
C LYS A 62 -15.21 28.55 -2.39
N THR A 63 -14.28 29.49 -2.51
CA THR A 63 -13.64 29.84 -3.80
C THR A 63 -12.14 30.10 -3.65
N TRP A 64 -11.39 29.93 -4.74
CA TRP A 64 -9.95 30.29 -4.78
C TRP A 64 -9.70 31.79 -4.65
N ASP A 65 -10.65 32.63 -5.05
CA ASP A 65 -10.57 34.09 -4.92
C ASP A 65 -10.62 34.55 -3.47
N ASP A 66 -11.32 33.83 -2.60
CA ASP A 66 -11.34 34.10 -1.16
C ASP A 66 -9.93 33.91 -0.58
N VAL A 67 -9.29 32.77 -0.88
CA VAL A 67 -7.90 32.49 -0.47
C VAL A 67 -6.91 33.53 -1.04
N LYS A 68 -7.09 33.90 -2.30
CA LYS A 68 -6.19 34.81 -3.03
C LYS A 68 -6.23 36.23 -2.47
N ARG A 69 -7.41 36.74 -2.15
CA ARG A 69 -7.62 38.12 -1.65
C ARG A 69 -7.20 38.29 -0.19
N MET A 70 -7.37 37.27 0.65
CA MET A 70 -7.08 37.37 2.08
C MET A 70 -5.57 37.37 2.38
N ASP A 71 -5.15 38.18 3.33
CA ASP A 71 -3.77 38.16 3.82
C ASP A 71 -3.53 37.02 4.83
N ARG A 72 -2.26 36.84 5.27
CA ARG A 72 -1.94 35.72 6.17
C ARG A 72 -2.55 35.88 7.56
N PHE A 73 -2.71 37.11 8.04
CA PHE A 73 -3.28 37.38 9.35
C PHE A 73 -4.79 37.10 9.34
N GLU A 74 -5.50 37.53 8.30
CA GLU A 74 -6.93 37.21 8.10
C GLU A 74 -7.17 35.69 8.03
N GLN A 75 -6.38 34.98 7.21
CA GLN A 75 -6.46 33.51 7.12
C GLN A 75 -6.15 32.82 8.46
N PHE A 76 -5.31 33.42 9.30
CA PHE A 76 -4.97 32.90 10.61
C PHE A 76 -6.10 33.15 11.62
N CYS A 77 -6.75 34.31 11.57
CA CYS A 77 -7.94 34.60 12.36
C CYS A 77 -9.08 33.62 12.04
N ASP A 78 -9.36 33.37 10.76
CA ASP A 78 -10.37 32.39 10.36
C ASP A 78 -10.05 30.98 10.87
N GLN A 79 -8.79 30.57 10.78
CA GLN A 79 -8.32 29.28 11.29
C GLN A 79 -8.53 29.17 12.82
N ILE A 80 -8.22 30.22 13.58
CA ILE A 80 -8.47 30.26 15.02
C ILE A 80 -9.96 30.17 15.33
N ILE A 81 -10.80 30.96 14.65
CA ILE A 81 -12.25 30.96 14.87
C ILE A 81 -12.82 29.56 14.59
N TYR A 82 -12.45 28.97 13.46
CA TYR A 82 -12.85 27.62 13.10
C TYR A 82 -12.44 26.60 14.17
N TYR A 83 -11.20 26.64 14.65
CA TYR A 83 -10.76 25.74 15.72
C TYR A 83 -11.52 25.98 17.03
N LEU A 84 -11.75 27.23 17.44
CA LEU A 84 -12.48 27.53 18.67
C LEU A 84 -13.90 26.94 18.61
N THR A 85 -14.60 27.09 17.48
CA THR A 85 -15.95 26.52 17.30
C THR A 85 -15.98 25.00 17.29
N ARG A 86 -14.91 24.33 16.82
CA ARG A 86 -14.87 22.85 16.71
C ARG A 86 -14.29 22.15 17.94
N TYR A 87 -13.38 22.79 18.66
CA TYR A 87 -12.77 22.24 19.87
C TYR A 87 -13.51 22.62 21.17
N ASN A 88 -14.42 23.59 21.14
CA ASN A 88 -15.33 23.94 22.25
C ASN A 88 -16.81 23.91 21.80
N PRO A 89 -17.49 22.75 21.90
CA PRO A 89 -18.88 22.60 21.45
C PRO A 89 -19.93 23.28 22.36
N ASN A 90 -19.52 24.08 23.36
CA ASN A 90 -20.43 24.76 24.30
C ASN A 90 -20.84 26.18 23.85
N ASP A 91 -20.31 26.68 22.74
CA ASP A 91 -20.66 28.01 22.22
C ASP A 91 -21.60 27.89 21.01
N ASP A 92 -22.76 28.55 21.07
CA ASP A 92 -23.86 28.59 20.08
C ASP A 92 -23.49 29.20 18.71
N ILE A 93 -22.21 29.22 18.34
CA ILE A 93 -21.73 29.76 17.07
C ILE A 93 -21.57 28.61 16.08
N GLN A 94 -22.69 28.14 15.52
CA GLN A 94 -22.67 27.31 14.31
C GLN A 94 -22.66 28.23 13.08
N PRO A 95 -21.58 28.26 12.27
CA PRO A 95 -21.65 28.89 10.96
C PRO A 95 -22.67 28.15 10.08
N ASP A 96 -23.43 28.92 9.32
CA ASP A 96 -24.52 28.45 8.47
C ASP A 96 -23.97 27.52 7.37
N ILE A 97 -24.22 26.21 7.53
CA ILE A 97 -23.82 25.14 6.62
C ILE A 97 -25.07 24.66 5.86
N PRO A 98 -25.22 24.98 4.56
CA PRO A 98 -26.35 24.50 3.79
C PRO A 98 -26.29 22.99 3.53
N LYS A 99 -27.47 22.35 3.64
CA LYS A 99 -27.74 20.93 3.35
C LYS A 99 -27.29 20.53 1.94
N VAL A 100 -26.64 19.37 1.86
CA VAL A 100 -26.03 18.77 0.66
C VAL A 100 -27.06 18.10 -0.24
N LEU A 101 -26.74 18.10 -1.53
CA LEU A 101 -27.38 17.38 -2.63
C LEU A 101 -27.53 15.86 -2.38
N ILE A 102 -28.64 15.30 -2.88
CA ILE A 102 -28.92 13.87 -2.94
C ILE A 102 -28.23 13.27 -4.16
N GLU A 103 -26.93 12.96 -4.07
CA GLU A 103 -26.24 12.15 -5.08
C GLU A 103 -25.35 11.09 -4.41
N ASN A 104 -25.27 9.86 -4.96
CA ASN A 104 -24.46 8.72 -4.49
C ASN A 104 -24.92 7.98 -3.20
N LEU A 105 -26.16 7.45 -3.15
CA LEU A 105 -26.55 6.48 -2.11
C LEU A 105 -25.91 5.10 -2.36
N LYS A 106 -25.34 4.48 -1.32
CA LYS A 106 -24.76 3.14 -1.40
C LYS A 106 -25.86 2.07 -1.25
N PRO A 107 -26.11 1.21 -2.26
CA PRO A 107 -27.12 0.17 -2.14
C PRO A 107 -26.66 -1.00 -1.26
N ILE A 108 -27.52 -1.43 -0.34
CA ILE A 108 -27.42 -2.68 0.42
C ILE A 108 -28.33 -3.70 -0.27
N LEU A 109 -27.72 -4.59 -1.03
CA LEU A 109 -28.41 -5.59 -1.84
C LEU A 109 -28.45 -6.96 -1.13
N PRO A 110 -29.44 -7.82 -1.46
CA PRO A 110 -29.49 -9.17 -0.95
C PRO A 110 -28.34 -10.02 -1.47
N ILE A 111 -27.95 -11.00 -0.67
CA ILE A 111 -27.10 -12.12 -1.06
C ILE A 111 -27.69 -13.41 -0.49
N THR A 112 -27.73 -14.44 -1.32
CA THR A 112 -28.16 -15.78 -0.87
C THR A 112 -27.00 -16.50 -0.16
N PRO A 113 -27.28 -17.48 0.72
CA PRO A 113 -26.24 -18.31 1.35
C PRO A 113 -25.30 -18.99 0.34
N ASP A 114 -25.84 -19.46 -0.79
CA ASP A 114 -25.06 -20.07 -1.88
C ASP A 114 -24.11 -19.07 -2.56
N GLU A 115 -24.62 -17.88 -2.89
CA GLU A 115 -23.80 -16.83 -3.51
C GLU A 115 -22.71 -16.33 -2.57
N ALA A 116 -23.02 -16.13 -1.30
CA ALA A 116 -22.06 -15.71 -0.28
C ALA A 116 -20.95 -16.76 -0.11
N SER A 117 -21.32 -18.03 0.02
CA SER A 117 -20.38 -19.14 0.17
C SER A 117 -19.49 -19.30 -1.05
N LYS A 118 -20.04 -19.15 -2.27
CA LYS A 118 -19.27 -19.19 -3.52
C LYS A 118 -18.24 -18.06 -3.57
N LYS A 119 -18.63 -16.82 -3.29
CA LYS A 119 -17.71 -15.66 -3.27
C LYS A 119 -16.61 -15.83 -2.22
N CYS A 120 -16.94 -16.35 -1.04
CA CYS A 120 -15.95 -16.70 -0.02
C CYS A 120 -14.94 -17.75 -0.52
N MET A 121 -15.41 -18.81 -1.19
CA MET A 121 -14.53 -19.82 -1.77
C MET A 121 -13.63 -19.24 -2.87
N ASP A 122 -14.15 -18.36 -3.73
CA ASP A 122 -13.37 -17.69 -4.77
C ASP A 122 -12.27 -16.82 -4.17
N MET A 123 -12.56 -16.06 -3.10
CA MET A 123 -11.56 -15.29 -2.36
C MET A 123 -10.46 -16.19 -1.79
N LEU A 124 -10.83 -17.34 -1.22
CA LEU A 124 -9.87 -18.32 -0.67
C LEU A 124 -9.01 -18.98 -1.76
N ALA A 125 -9.57 -19.19 -2.96
CA ALA A 125 -8.91 -19.82 -4.11
C ALA A 125 -8.06 -18.85 -4.95
N SER A 126 -8.31 -17.53 -4.84
CA SER A 126 -7.61 -16.49 -5.61
C SER A 126 -6.10 -16.41 -5.34
N GLY A 127 -5.65 -16.82 -4.15
CA GLY A 127 -4.26 -16.65 -3.70
C GLY A 127 -3.91 -15.24 -3.24
N ILE A 128 -4.90 -14.34 -3.11
CA ILE A 128 -4.72 -12.99 -2.57
C ILE A 128 -4.30 -13.07 -1.09
N ALA A 129 -3.49 -12.11 -0.67
CA ALA A 129 -3.16 -11.92 0.75
C ALA A 129 -4.40 -11.36 1.49
N LEU A 130 -4.92 -12.12 2.45
CA LEU A 130 -6.07 -11.74 3.26
C LEU A 130 -5.60 -11.41 4.68
N THR A 131 -6.24 -10.43 5.32
CA THR A 131 -5.99 -10.13 6.74
C THR A 131 -6.63 -11.20 7.63
N GLN A 132 -6.13 -11.37 8.86
CA GLN A 132 -6.73 -12.30 9.82
C GLN A 132 -8.20 -11.97 10.11
N ASP A 133 -8.57 -10.68 10.20
CA ASP A 133 -9.97 -10.23 10.33
C ASP A 133 -10.83 -10.69 9.15
N THR A 134 -10.32 -10.49 7.92
CA THR A 134 -11.02 -10.92 6.70
C THR A 134 -11.20 -12.43 6.67
N ILE A 135 -10.17 -13.20 7.05
CA ILE A 135 -10.24 -14.66 7.14
C ILE A 135 -11.29 -15.07 8.17
N LYS A 136 -11.28 -14.48 9.37
CA LYS A 136 -12.30 -14.75 10.41
C LYS A 136 -13.72 -14.46 9.90
N CYS A 137 -13.93 -13.34 9.20
CA CYS A 137 -15.23 -13.00 8.60
C CYS A 137 -15.66 -14.05 7.56
N ILE A 138 -14.74 -14.56 6.74
CA ILE A 138 -15.05 -15.58 5.74
C ILE A 138 -15.56 -16.88 6.40
N PHE A 139 -14.90 -17.34 7.46
CA PHE A 139 -15.33 -18.54 8.17
C PHE A 139 -16.61 -18.32 8.98
N ASP A 140 -16.84 -17.11 9.52
CA ASP A 140 -18.13 -16.73 10.13
C ASP A 140 -19.28 -16.76 9.11
N VAL A 141 -19.03 -16.36 7.85
CA VAL A 141 -20.03 -16.50 6.77
C VAL A 141 -20.34 -17.96 6.49
N PHE A 142 -19.32 -18.83 6.37
CA PHE A 142 -19.57 -20.27 6.16
C PHE A 142 -20.36 -20.90 7.31
N ASP A 143 -20.08 -20.49 8.55
CA ASP A 143 -20.80 -20.97 9.73
C ASP A 143 -22.26 -20.52 9.73
N LYS A 144 -22.51 -19.22 9.53
CA LYS A 144 -23.87 -18.65 9.46
C LYS A 144 -24.72 -19.16 8.31
N CYS A 145 -24.08 -19.55 7.21
CA CYS A 145 -24.78 -20.18 6.09
C CYS A 145 -25.02 -21.68 6.29
N ASP A 146 -24.41 -22.33 7.28
CA ASP A 146 -24.33 -23.79 7.45
C ASP A 146 -23.58 -24.51 6.30
N TYR A 147 -22.51 -23.86 5.81
CA TYR A 147 -21.69 -24.33 4.67
C TYR A 147 -20.29 -24.78 5.11
N THR A 148 -20.02 -24.80 6.41
CA THR A 148 -18.72 -25.19 6.98
C THR A 148 -18.21 -26.54 6.42
N GLN A 149 -19.08 -27.53 6.28
CA GLN A 149 -18.71 -28.85 5.75
C GLN A 149 -18.42 -28.87 4.24
N LYS A 150 -18.85 -27.84 3.49
CA LYS A 150 -18.62 -27.71 2.04
C LYS A 150 -17.24 -27.09 1.71
N ILE A 151 -16.47 -26.69 2.72
CA ILE A 151 -15.15 -26.06 2.52
C ILE A 151 -14.14 -27.11 2.03
N ASN A 152 -13.66 -26.92 0.80
CA ASN A 152 -12.59 -27.75 0.22
C ASN A 152 -11.21 -27.13 0.46
N ILE A 153 -10.46 -27.68 1.43
CA ILE A 153 -9.11 -27.20 1.83
C ILE A 153 -8.13 -27.18 0.66
N ASN A 154 -8.24 -28.13 -0.29
CA ASN A 154 -7.28 -28.26 -1.39
C ASN A 154 -7.36 -27.10 -2.40
N LEU A 155 -8.50 -26.41 -2.45
CA LEU A 155 -8.70 -25.26 -3.33
C LEU A 155 -8.19 -23.95 -2.70
N ILE A 156 -7.95 -23.92 -1.39
CA ILE A 156 -7.52 -22.72 -0.68
C ILE A 156 -6.03 -22.47 -0.96
N LYS A 157 -5.70 -21.38 -1.65
CA LYS A 157 -4.30 -21.01 -1.94
C LYS A 157 -3.65 -20.25 -0.79
N ASN A 158 -4.42 -19.46 -0.03
CA ASN A 158 -3.90 -18.67 1.07
C ASN A 158 -3.51 -19.57 2.26
N ARG A 159 -2.23 -19.52 2.66
CA ARG A 159 -1.65 -20.38 3.70
C ARG A 159 -2.22 -20.14 5.10
N GLU A 160 -2.62 -18.91 5.41
CA GLU A 160 -3.19 -18.56 6.72
C GLU A 160 -4.64 -19.04 6.80
N ALA A 161 -5.42 -18.82 5.74
CA ALA A 161 -6.79 -19.30 5.66
C ALA A 161 -6.88 -20.83 5.69
N ARG A 162 -5.91 -21.55 5.12
CA ARG A 162 -5.81 -23.01 5.25
C ARG A 162 -5.72 -23.46 6.70
N ILE A 163 -4.97 -22.75 7.55
CA ILE A 163 -4.84 -23.11 8.97
C ILE A 163 -6.17 -22.97 9.70
N MET A 164 -6.92 -21.91 9.42
CA MET A 164 -8.26 -21.73 9.98
C MET A 164 -9.23 -22.80 9.44
N ALA A 165 -9.16 -23.16 8.16
CA ALA A 165 -9.95 -24.26 7.59
C ALA A 165 -9.67 -25.60 8.29
N PHE A 166 -8.39 -25.92 8.55
CA PHE A 166 -8.01 -27.13 9.30
C PHE A 166 -8.61 -27.14 10.71
N LYS A 167 -8.63 -25.99 11.39
CA LYS A 167 -9.25 -25.86 12.72
C LYS A 167 -10.76 -26.11 12.67
N VAL A 168 -11.44 -25.41 11.78
CA VAL A 168 -12.91 -25.45 11.64
C VAL A 168 -13.38 -26.86 11.25
N LEU A 169 -12.68 -27.50 10.32
CA LEU A 169 -12.99 -28.87 9.87
C LEU A 169 -12.44 -29.96 10.78
N SER A 170 -11.75 -29.61 11.88
CA SER A 170 -11.09 -30.54 12.79
C SER A 170 -10.16 -31.55 12.08
N LYS A 171 -9.39 -31.10 11.08
CA LYS A 171 -8.42 -31.89 10.30
C LYS A 171 -6.99 -31.44 10.58
N LEU A 172 -6.02 -32.37 10.49
CA LEU A 172 -4.59 -32.03 10.62
C LEU A 172 -3.94 -31.70 9.27
N PRO A 173 -3.08 -30.67 9.20
CA PRO A 173 -2.26 -30.40 8.01
C PRO A 173 -1.29 -31.55 7.72
N ALA A 174 -1.00 -31.81 6.43
CA ALA A 174 -0.02 -32.80 6.00
C ALA A 174 1.41 -32.24 5.82
N ASP A 175 1.55 -30.95 5.48
CA ASP A 175 2.86 -30.29 5.36
C ASP A 175 3.44 -29.96 6.74
N PRO A 176 4.74 -30.25 7.02
CA PRO A 176 5.34 -29.99 8.33
C PRO A 176 5.32 -28.52 8.76
N THR A 177 5.46 -27.58 7.82
CA THR A 177 5.51 -26.14 8.13
C THR A 177 4.11 -25.63 8.44
N GLU A 178 3.09 -26.09 7.69
CA GLU A 178 1.68 -25.81 7.98
C GLU A 178 1.24 -26.43 9.30
N PHE A 179 1.66 -27.66 9.60
CA PHE A 179 1.39 -28.30 10.87
C PHE A 179 1.95 -27.51 12.05
N LEU A 180 3.20 -27.03 11.96
CA LEU A 180 3.76 -26.14 12.97
C LEU A 180 2.97 -24.84 13.11
N ARG A 181 2.56 -24.22 11.99
CA ARG A 181 1.71 -23.01 12.02
C ARG A 181 0.37 -23.29 12.71
N TYR A 182 -0.23 -24.45 12.46
CA TYR A 182 -1.47 -24.88 13.11
C TYR A 182 -1.31 -25.01 14.63
N LEU A 183 -0.22 -25.62 15.12
CA LEU A 183 0.06 -25.66 16.56
C LEU A 183 0.20 -24.26 17.18
N ILE A 184 0.84 -23.34 16.48
CA ILE A 184 1.01 -21.96 16.96
C ILE A 184 -0.33 -21.24 17.00
N TYR A 185 -1.17 -21.44 15.98
CA TYR A 185 -2.52 -20.89 15.95
C TYR A 185 -3.35 -21.38 17.14
N LEU A 186 -3.31 -22.69 17.43
CA LEU A 186 -3.97 -23.25 18.61
C LEU A 186 -3.48 -22.66 19.93
N ALA A 187 -2.18 -22.33 20.02
CA ALA A 187 -1.58 -21.79 21.23
C ALA A 187 -1.75 -20.26 21.39
N THR A 188 -1.95 -19.52 20.31
CA THR A 188 -1.80 -18.05 20.32
C THR A 188 -2.92 -17.28 19.63
N ASP A 189 -3.85 -17.96 18.96
CA ASP A 189 -4.84 -17.40 18.01
C ASP A 189 -4.22 -16.59 16.87
N SER A 190 -2.90 -16.70 16.62
CA SER A 190 -2.22 -16.05 15.51
C SER A 190 -2.05 -17.00 14.32
N LEU A 191 -2.48 -16.58 13.13
CA LEU A 191 -2.27 -17.33 11.89
C LEU A 191 -0.84 -17.20 11.35
N LEU A 192 -0.03 -16.29 11.92
CA LEU A 192 1.31 -15.99 11.44
C LEU A 192 2.37 -16.93 12.04
N LEU A 193 3.26 -17.43 11.18
CA LEU A 193 4.42 -18.21 11.60
C LEU A 193 5.62 -17.27 11.81
N ILE A 194 5.69 -16.63 12.98
CA ILE A 194 6.74 -15.67 13.33
C ILE A 194 7.66 -16.25 14.42
N LYS A 195 8.97 -16.07 14.25
CA LYS A 195 9.99 -16.40 15.26
C LYS A 195 10.45 -15.13 15.96
N ASN A 196 9.74 -14.72 17.01
CA ASN A 196 10.12 -13.61 17.88
C ASN A 196 9.92 -14.00 19.37
N THR A 197 10.29 -13.10 20.28
CA THR A 197 10.17 -13.31 21.73
C THR A 197 8.70 -13.37 22.17
N GLU A 198 7.84 -12.57 21.55
CA GLU A 198 6.42 -12.48 21.88
C GLU A 198 5.69 -13.80 21.60
N THR A 199 5.80 -14.34 20.39
CA THR A 199 5.23 -15.64 20.02
C THR A 199 5.75 -16.76 20.91
N TYR A 200 7.04 -16.73 21.27
CA TYR A 200 7.60 -17.70 22.22
C TYR A 200 6.89 -17.62 23.57
N GLN A 201 6.72 -16.43 24.13
CA GLN A 201 6.07 -16.23 25.42
C GLN A 201 4.58 -16.62 25.36
N SER A 202 3.87 -16.26 24.30
CA SER A 202 2.47 -16.62 24.12
C SER A 202 2.29 -18.14 24.04
N ILE A 203 3.17 -18.87 23.33
CA ILE A 203 3.14 -20.33 23.31
C ILE A 203 3.36 -20.91 24.71
N VAL A 204 4.35 -20.41 25.45
CA VAL A 204 4.62 -20.90 26.82
C VAL A 204 3.42 -20.65 27.74
N LYS A 205 2.81 -19.47 27.67
CA LYS A 205 1.61 -19.11 28.46
C LYS A 205 0.36 -19.92 28.09
N SER A 206 0.27 -20.42 26.86
CA SER A 206 -0.91 -21.18 26.39
C SER A 206 -1.14 -22.48 27.14
N THR A 207 -0.10 -23.07 27.74
CA THR A 207 -0.12 -24.40 28.39
C THR A 207 -0.59 -25.56 27.50
N LEU A 208 -0.65 -25.35 26.18
CA LEU A 208 -1.17 -26.32 25.22
C LEU A 208 -0.37 -27.64 25.21
N ASP A 209 -1.08 -28.76 25.40
CA ASP A 209 -0.54 -30.11 25.14
C ASP A 209 -0.61 -30.42 23.64
N VAL A 210 0.56 -30.61 23.02
CA VAL A 210 0.71 -30.97 21.60
C VAL A 210 1.22 -32.40 21.41
N SER A 211 1.37 -33.17 22.49
CA SER A 211 1.96 -34.51 22.50
C SER A 211 1.22 -35.47 21.56
N LYS A 212 -0.10 -35.56 21.70
CA LYS A 212 -0.97 -36.41 20.87
C LYS A 212 -0.89 -36.03 19.39
N MET A 213 -1.02 -34.74 19.09
CA MET A 213 -1.01 -34.21 17.72
C MET A 213 0.33 -34.45 17.02
N ILE A 214 1.46 -34.25 17.71
CA ILE A 214 2.79 -34.49 17.13
C ILE A 214 3.02 -35.99 16.87
N ASN A 215 2.52 -36.86 17.77
CA ASN A 215 2.59 -38.31 17.56
C ASN A 215 1.76 -38.74 16.35
N GLU A 216 0.53 -38.22 16.21
CA GLU A 216 -0.36 -38.49 15.08
C GLU A 216 0.22 -37.99 13.74
N PHE A 217 0.79 -36.77 13.72
CA PHE A 217 1.41 -36.22 12.51
C PHE A 217 2.70 -36.94 12.08
N GLY A 218 3.49 -37.39 13.06
CA GLY A 218 4.71 -38.14 12.85
C GLY A 218 6.01 -37.32 13.01
N ILE A 219 6.83 -37.75 13.98
CA ILE A 219 8.07 -37.09 14.40
C ILE A 219 9.10 -36.99 13.25
N THR A 220 9.17 -37.99 12.37
CA THR A 220 10.15 -38.02 11.26
C THR A 220 9.93 -36.88 10.28
N LYS A 221 8.66 -36.64 9.88
CA LYS A 221 8.29 -35.57 8.95
C LYS A 221 8.58 -34.21 9.58
N LEU A 222 8.23 -34.05 10.85
CA LEU A 222 8.41 -32.79 11.58
C LEU A 222 9.89 -32.46 11.86
N ALA A 223 10.74 -33.48 12.00
CA ALA A 223 12.18 -33.30 12.23
C ALA A 223 12.89 -32.52 11.09
N THR A 224 12.36 -32.59 9.86
CA THR A 224 12.90 -31.90 8.68
C THR A 224 12.92 -30.37 8.82
N ILE A 225 12.02 -29.80 9.63
CA ILE A 225 11.90 -28.34 9.83
C ILE A 225 12.42 -27.89 11.20
N TYR A 226 12.78 -28.82 12.11
CA TYR A 226 13.12 -28.51 13.50
C TYR A 226 14.24 -27.48 13.62
N SER A 227 15.37 -27.64 12.93
CA SER A 227 16.52 -26.74 13.03
C SER A 227 16.16 -25.29 12.67
N ARG A 228 15.23 -25.10 11.73
CA ARG A 228 14.76 -23.78 11.30
C ARG A 228 13.90 -23.09 12.37
N TYR A 229 13.06 -23.87 13.05
CA TYR A 229 12.06 -23.39 14.02
C TYR A 229 12.34 -23.84 15.46
N LYS A 230 13.60 -24.16 15.78
CA LYS A 230 14.03 -24.72 17.07
C LYS A 230 13.46 -23.94 18.26
N THR A 231 13.51 -22.61 18.21
CA THR A 231 13.00 -21.73 19.28
C THR A 231 11.51 -21.96 19.55
N LEU A 232 10.69 -22.17 18.51
CA LEU A 232 9.24 -22.38 18.65
C LEU A 232 8.93 -23.77 19.20
N PHE A 233 9.64 -24.81 18.76
CA PHE A 233 9.50 -26.16 19.33
C PHE A 233 9.92 -26.22 20.81
N LEU A 234 10.97 -25.47 21.19
CA LEU A 234 11.36 -25.32 22.59
C LEU A 234 10.31 -24.55 23.41
N ALA A 235 9.59 -23.60 22.81
CA ALA A 235 8.47 -22.94 23.47
C ALA A 235 7.39 -23.96 23.86
N PHE A 236 7.00 -24.86 22.94
CA PHE A 236 6.04 -25.94 23.24
C PHE A 236 6.55 -26.90 24.31
N LYS A 237 7.84 -27.21 24.34
CA LYS A 237 8.46 -28.00 25.42
C LYS A 237 8.29 -27.35 26.79
N HIS A 238 8.35 -26.02 26.86
CA HIS A 238 8.19 -25.28 28.12
C HIS A 238 6.74 -24.95 28.45
N ALA A 239 5.83 -25.00 27.47
CA ALA A 239 4.41 -24.73 27.66
C ALA A 239 3.73 -25.79 28.54
N ASN A 240 4.05 -27.07 28.33
CA ASN A 240 3.41 -28.18 29.05
C ASN A 240 4.41 -29.32 29.30
N LYS A 241 4.34 -29.95 30.48
CA LYS A 241 5.22 -31.07 30.87
C LYS A 241 5.06 -32.28 29.95
N GLU A 242 3.85 -32.55 29.47
CA GLU A 242 3.55 -33.67 28.55
C GLU A 242 4.30 -33.54 27.20
N ASN A 243 4.63 -32.30 26.79
CA ASN A 243 5.34 -32.04 25.55
C ASN A 243 6.84 -32.40 25.62
N ILE A 244 7.42 -32.53 26.82
CA ILE A 244 8.87 -32.69 27.00
C ILE A 244 9.40 -33.90 26.25
N HIS A 245 8.74 -35.05 26.41
CA HIS A 245 9.18 -36.31 25.81
C HIS A 245 9.10 -36.28 24.29
N VAL A 246 8.02 -35.75 23.71
CA VAL A 246 7.85 -35.70 22.26
C VAL A 246 8.82 -34.71 21.61
N ILE A 247 9.05 -33.54 22.21
CA ILE A 247 9.98 -32.53 21.65
C ILE A 247 11.43 -32.99 21.80
N ASN A 248 11.79 -33.68 22.88
CA ASN A 248 13.14 -34.27 23.02
C ASN A 248 13.38 -35.35 21.96
N ARG A 249 12.40 -36.22 21.67
CA ARG A 249 12.48 -37.20 20.57
C ARG A 249 12.64 -36.51 19.22
N LEU A 250 11.86 -35.47 18.95
CA LEU A 250 11.97 -34.64 17.74
C LEU A 250 13.38 -34.04 17.60
N THR A 251 13.92 -33.49 18.69
CA THR A 251 15.26 -32.89 18.75
C THR A 251 16.37 -33.90 18.47
N LYS A 252 16.26 -35.13 18.99
CA LYS A 252 17.22 -36.20 18.70
C LYS A 252 17.15 -36.59 17.22
N LYS A 253 15.94 -36.77 16.69
CA LYS A 253 15.72 -37.21 15.31
C LYS A 253 16.19 -36.16 14.29
N SER A 254 16.04 -34.88 14.56
CA SER A 254 16.48 -33.80 13.66
C SER A 254 18.00 -33.76 13.45
N LYS A 255 18.80 -34.29 14.39
CA LYS A 255 20.27 -34.35 14.23
C LYS A 255 20.71 -35.28 13.10
N ASN A 256 19.89 -36.28 12.77
CA ASN A 256 20.17 -37.28 11.74
C ASN A 256 19.52 -36.93 10.39
N VAL A 257 18.77 -35.82 10.31
CA VAL A 257 18.14 -35.34 9.07
C VAL A 257 19.02 -34.24 8.48
N LYS A 258 19.57 -34.46 7.28
CA LYS A 258 20.29 -33.41 6.54
C LYS A 258 19.30 -32.27 6.20
N THR A 259 19.28 -31.19 6.99
CA THR A 259 18.57 -29.97 6.60
C THR A 259 19.36 -29.33 5.46
N LYS A 260 18.86 -29.40 4.21
CA LYS A 260 19.49 -28.72 3.06
C LYS A 260 19.76 -27.24 3.44
N PRO A 261 21.03 -26.80 3.53
CA PRO A 261 21.32 -25.38 3.51
C PRO A 261 20.85 -24.83 2.16
N LYS A 262 20.30 -23.62 2.14
CA LYS A 262 20.04 -22.93 0.87
C LYS A 262 21.42 -22.63 0.26
N ASN A 263 21.78 -23.35 -0.80
CA ASN A 263 23.02 -23.23 -1.57
C ASN A 263 23.35 -21.77 -1.94
N ASP A 264 24.62 -21.48 -2.25
CA ASP A 264 25.14 -20.21 -2.80
C ASP A 264 24.33 -19.66 -3.99
N ASP A 265 23.63 -20.53 -4.73
CA ASP A 265 22.68 -20.16 -5.78
C ASP A 265 21.51 -19.30 -5.31
N ALA A 266 21.08 -19.43 -4.05
CA ALA A 266 19.95 -18.66 -3.51
C ALA A 266 20.27 -17.16 -3.37
N ASN A 267 21.55 -16.78 -3.33
CA ASN A 267 22.02 -15.40 -3.16
C ASN A 267 22.74 -14.84 -4.39
N TYR A 268 22.69 -15.54 -5.54
CA TYR A 268 23.42 -15.14 -6.75
C TYR A 268 23.15 -13.67 -7.14
N PHE A 269 21.88 -13.29 -7.33
CA PHE A 269 21.52 -11.91 -7.69
C PHE A 269 21.78 -10.88 -6.59
N GLN A 270 21.87 -11.29 -5.31
CA GLN A 270 22.19 -10.36 -4.20
C GLN A 270 23.65 -9.92 -4.25
N THR A 271 24.54 -10.78 -4.75
CA THR A 271 25.98 -10.50 -4.83
C THR A 271 26.42 -10.05 -6.22
N LEU A 272 25.62 -10.30 -7.26
CA LEU A 272 25.93 -10.04 -8.67
C LEU A 272 26.49 -8.62 -8.94
N LEU A 273 25.86 -7.59 -8.37
CA LEU A 273 26.27 -6.19 -8.57
C LEU A 273 27.44 -5.75 -7.69
N GLY A 274 27.81 -6.55 -6.67
CA GLY A 274 28.88 -6.22 -5.73
C GLY A 274 30.23 -6.85 -6.06
N LYS A 275 30.28 -7.76 -7.05
CA LYS A 275 31.54 -8.39 -7.45
C LYS A 275 32.30 -7.55 -8.49
N THR A 276 33.62 -7.70 -8.49
CA THR A 276 34.57 -7.02 -9.38
C THR A 276 35.20 -7.96 -10.41
N ASP A 277 34.86 -9.25 -10.37
CA ASP A 277 35.23 -10.23 -11.38
C ASP A 277 34.38 -10.07 -12.66
N GLY A 278 34.89 -10.59 -13.78
CA GLY A 278 34.19 -10.59 -15.06
C GLY A 278 32.82 -11.31 -14.98
N VAL A 279 31.92 -10.97 -15.91
CA VAL A 279 30.57 -11.57 -15.94
C VAL A 279 30.65 -12.98 -16.53
N ASN A 280 30.33 -13.99 -15.74
CA ASN A 280 30.05 -15.33 -16.29
C ASN A 280 28.67 -15.31 -16.96
N LYS A 281 28.66 -15.09 -18.28
CA LYS A 281 27.45 -14.91 -19.10
C LYS A 281 26.56 -16.15 -19.08
N ASP A 282 27.14 -17.33 -19.27
CA ASP A 282 26.38 -18.59 -19.34
C ASP A 282 25.63 -18.84 -18.04
N LYS A 283 26.30 -18.67 -16.91
CA LYS A 283 25.68 -18.79 -15.59
C LYS A 283 24.60 -17.74 -15.35
N LEU A 284 24.80 -16.49 -15.81
CA LEU A 284 23.79 -15.44 -15.68
C LEU A 284 22.54 -15.78 -16.51
N ILE A 285 22.71 -16.17 -17.78
CA ILE A 285 21.63 -16.56 -18.68
C ILE A 285 20.85 -17.75 -18.12
N GLU A 286 21.54 -18.77 -17.60
CA GLU A 286 20.91 -19.93 -16.96
C GLU A 286 20.04 -19.49 -15.76
N LYS A 287 20.59 -18.68 -14.85
CA LYS A 287 19.88 -18.21 -13.65
C LYS A 287 18.72 -17.26 -13.96
N LEU A 288 18.75 -16.55 -15.10
CA LEU A 288 17.68 -15.65 -15.53
C LEU A 288 16.43 -16.41 -15.99
N LYS A 289 16.54 -17.68 -16.40
CA LYS A 289 15.38 -18.52 -16.75
C LYS A 289 14.42 -18.73 -15.58
N ASP A 290 14.98 -18.88 -14.37
CA ASP A 290 14.21 -19.04 -13.13
C ASP A 290 13.72 -17.71 -12.53
N LEU A 291 14.15 -16.58 -13.10
CA LEU A 291 13.85 -15.25 -12.57
C LEU A 291 12.58 -14.69 -13.20
N ASN A 292 11.62 -14.25 -12.38
CA ASN A 292 10.42 -13.59 -12.87
C ASN A 292 10.71 -12.19 -13.43
N ASN A 293 9.84 -11.72 -14.33
CA ASN A 293 10.03 -10.43 -15.00
C ASN A 293 10.05 -9.25 -14.02
N PHE A 294 9.27 -9.29 -12.94
CA PHE A 294 9.34 -8.30 -11.85
C PHE A 294 10.76 -8.11 -11.29
N LYS A 295 11.47 -9.21 -11.02
CA LYS A 295 12.84 -9.16 -10.50
C LYS A 295 13.86 -8.74 -11.55
N LYS A 296 13.64 -9.09 -12.83
CA LYS A 296 14.47 -8.59 -13.94
C LYS A 296 14.36 -7.05 -14.03
N ILE A 297 13.14 -6.51 -14.02
CA ILE A 297 12.88 -5.06 -14.00
C ILE A 297 13.56 -4.41 -12.79
N ALA A 298 13.35 -4.95 -11.59
CA ALA A 298 13.97 -4.41 -10.38
C ALA A 298 15.51 -4.39 -10.45
N LEU A 299 16.12 -5.40 -11.08
CA LEU A 299 17.57 -5.49 -11.28
C LEU A 299 18.05 -4.44 -12.29
N LEU A 300 17.35 -4.26 -13.41
CA LEU A 300 17.65 -3.27 -14.45
C LEU A 300 17.57 -1.83 -13.90
N GLU A 301 16.50 -1.50 -13.18
CA GLU A 301 16.33 -0.20 -12.53
C GLU A 301 17.41 0.05 -11.47
N THR A 302 17.80 -1.00 -10.75
CA THR A 302 18.93 -0.92 -9.80
C THR A 302 20.22 -0.62 -10.55
N ILE A 303 20.51 -1.28 -11.66
CA ILE A 303 21.71 -1.01 -12.47
C ILE A 303 21.70 0.44 -12.97
N ASN A 304 20.56 0.95 -13.47
CA ASN A 304 20.41 2.35 -13.87
C ASN A 304 20.79 3.31 -12.74
N LEU A 305 20.32 3.05 -11.51
CA LEU A 305 20.68 3.85 -10.33
C LEU A 305 22.18 3.81 -10.02
N TYR A 306 22.83 2.65 -10.17
CA TYR A 306 24.29 2.53 -9.98
C TYR A 306 25.08 3.31 -11.03
N LEU A 307 24.58 3.39 -12.27
CA LEU A 307 25.24 4.12 -13.36
C LEU A 307 25.22 5.65 -13.17
N LEU A 308 24.34 6.18 -12.32
CA LEU A 308 24.23 7.61 -12.02
C LEU A 308 25.28 8.14 -11.02
N GLU A 309 26.03 7.27 -10.34
CA GLU A 309 27.15 7.65 -9.43
C GLU A 309 26.81 8.68 -8.33
N LEU A 310 25.59 8.59 -7.81
CA LEU A 310 25.09 9.48 -6.76
C LEU A 310 25.94 9.38 -5.47
N ASP A 311 26.19 10.53 -4.83
CA ASP A 311 26.93 10.63 -3.55
C ASP A 311 26.15 10.06 -2.35
N TYR A 312 24.94 9.57 -2.58
CA TYR A 312 24.09 8.97 -1.57
C TYR A 312 23.09 8.02 -2.22
N ARG A 313 22.58 7.10 -1.42
CA ARG A 313 21.57 6.13 -1.83
C ARG A 313 20.42 6.14 -0.86
N VAL A 314 19.23 5.91 -1.41
CA VAL A 314 18.00 5.83 -0.64
C VAL A 314 17.47 4.41 -0.75
N PHE A 315 17.22 3.79 0.40
CA PHE A 315 16.72 2.43 0.51
C PHE A 315 15.36 2.44 1.19
N SER A 316 14.37 1.83 0.56
CA SER A 316 13.13 1.48 1.25
C SER A 316 13.40 0.32 2.21
N ILE A 317 13.09 0.50 3.48
CA ILE A 317 13.15 -0.53 4.51
C ILE A 317 11.72 -0.98 4.87
N ARG A 318 11.58 -1.93 5.81
CA ARG A 318 10.26 -2.50 6.16
C ARG A 318 9.25 -1.41 6.52
N ASN A 319 7.98 -1.67 6.21
CA ASN A 319 6.87 -0.74 6.41
C ASN A 319 7.12 0.60 5.69
N SER A 320 7.53 0.57 4.42
CA SER A 320 7.65 1.75 3.54
C SER A 320 8.50 2.92 4.07
N LYS A 321 9.29 2.70 5.14
CA LYS A 321 10.24 3.67 5.70
C LYS A 321 11.43 3.85 4.76
N ILE A 322 12.04 5.02 4.81
CA ILE A 322 13.22 5.34 3.99
C ILE A 322 14.48 5.38 4.86
N TRP A 323 15.57 4.80 4.36
CA TRP A 323 16.92 4.94 4.91
C TRP A 323 17.85 5.59 3.88
N VAL A 324 18.44 6.72 4.24
CA VAL A 324 19.39 7.45 3.39
C VAL A 324 20.82 7.11 3.83
N LYS A 325 21.62 6.53 2.93
CA LYS A 325 23.04 6.25 3.11
C LYS A 325 23.86 7.25 2.32
N LEU A 326 24.79 7.96 2.96
CA LEU A 326 25.78 8.75 2.24
C LEU A 326 26.88 7.80 1.73
N GLU A 327 27.32 7.98 0.48
CA GLU A 327 28.55 7.38 0.01
C GLU A 327 29.71 8.29 0.40
N ASP A 328 30.62 7.80 1.24
CA ASP A 328 31.83 8.54 1.60
C ASP A 328 32.75 8.61 0.37
N LYS A 329 32.59 9.65 -0.46
CA LYS A 329 33.62 10.06 -1.41
C LYS A 329 34.64 10.90 -0.62
N ASN A 330 35.60 10.24 0.03
CA ASN A 330 36.94 10.77 0.40
C ASN A 330 37.70 9.79 1.33
N GLU A 331 38.50 8.88 0.75
CA GLU A 331 39.74 8.42 1.39
C GLU A 331 40.90 9.24 0.83
N GLU A 332 40.91 10.56 1.06
CA GLU A 332 42.10 11.39 0.81
C GLU A 332 41.99 12.73 1.55
N THR A 333 41.88 12.67 2.88
CA THR A 333 42.36 13.74 3.78
C THR A 333 42.31 13.25 5.23
N LYS A 334 43.39 12.60 5.67
CA LYS A 334 43.74 12.62 7.09
C LYS A 334 44.10 14.06 7.45
N VAL A 335 43.18 14.80 8.03
CA VAL A 335 43.51 15.94 8.88
C VAL A 335 42.84 15.71 10.21
N GLU A 336 43.64 15.29 11.19
CA GLU A 336 43.27 15.28 12.58
C GLU A 336 42.84 16.69 13.01
N LYS A 337 41.53 16.89 13.19
CA LYS A 337 41.04 17.99 14.04
C LYS A 337 40.20 17.39 15.16
N LYS A 338 40.87 17.19 16.31
CA LYS A 338 40.24 17.04 17.62
C LYS A 338 39.33 18.25 17.85
N ILE A 339 38.02 18.08 17.79
CA ILE A 339 37.06 19.05 18.31
C ILE A 339 36.24 18.35 19.40
N LYS A 340 36.24 18.99 20.57
CA LYS A 340 35.66 18.54 21.85
C LYS A 340 34.16 18.29 21.71
N LYS A 341 33.67 17.22 22.34
CA LYS A 341 32.25 16.85 22.46
C LYS A 341 31.47 17.96 23.19
N PRO A 342 30.27 18.31 22.72
CA PRO A 342 29.15 18.66 23.58
C PRO A 342 28.29 17.42 23.80
N THR A 343 28.07 17.13 25.07
CA THR A 343 27.27 16.02 25.60
C THR A 343 25.79 16.36 25.50
N VAL A 344 25.00 15.59 24.74
CA VAL A 344 23.58 15.37 25.05
C VAL A 344 23.26 13.91 24.75
N THR A 345 23.06 13.14 25.81
CA THR A 345 22.68 11.73 25.83
C THR A 345 21.17 11.58 25.79
N PHE A 346 20.65 10.75 24.87
CA PHE A 346 19.42 9.98 25.10
C PHE A 346 19.70 8.50 24.83
N PRO A 347 19.29 7.58 25.71
CA PRO A 347 19.67 6.18 25.63
C PRO A 347 18.72 5.41 24.70
N LEU A 348 19.28 4.70 23.72
CA LEU A 348 18.61 3.53 23.14
C LEU A 348 19.57 2.34 23.20
N PRO A 349 19.19 1.22 23.85
CA PRO A 349 20.01 0.03 23.90
C PRO A 349 19.75 -0.79 22.64
N PHE A 350 20.52 -0.55 21.57
CA PHE A 350 20.62 -1.51 20.49
C PHE A 350 22.07 -1.97 20.33
N LYS A 351 22.26 -3.25 20.65
CA LYS A 351 23.49 -4.04 20.59
C LYS A 351 24.34 -3.68 19.37
N LYS A 352 25.66 -3.55 19.60
CA LYS A 352 26.71 -3.56 18.58
C LYS A 352 26.45 -4.67 17.57
N TYR A 353 25.89 -4.33 16.41
CA TYR A 353 25.94 -5.20 15.26
C TYR A 353 27.37 -5.13 14.72
N LYS A 354 28.01 -6.30 14.61
CA LYS A 354 29.27 -6.48 13.88
C LYS A 354 29.12 -5.82 12.52
N THR A 355 29.99 -4.87 12.24
CA THR A 355 30.23 -4.30 10.93
C THR A 355 30.48 -5.44 9.94
N SER A 356 29.47 -5.77 9.14
CA SER A 356 29.67 -6.59 7.96
C SER A 356 30.51 -5.78 6.98
N LYS A 357 31.78 -6.20 6.85
CA LYS A 357 32.70 -5.80 5.80
C LYS A 357 32.02 -5.87 4.42
N GLN A 358 32.43 -4.92 3.57
CA GLN A 358 32.34 -4.92 2.10
C GLN A 358 30.95 -4.80 1.46
N LEU A 359 30.60 -3.55 1.13
CA LEU A 359 29.98 -3.22 -0.15
C LEU A 359 30.86 -2.16 -0.79
N ILE A 360 31.90 -2.62 -1.49
CA ILE A 360 32.65 -1.81 -2.45
C ILE A 360 31.70 -1.65 -3.63
N GLY A 361 31.33 -0.41 -3.96
CA GLY A 361 30.58 -0.13 -5.19
C GLY A 361 31.35 -0.71 -6.38
N CYS A 362 30.68 -1.50 -7.22
CA CYS A 362 31.27 -1.97 -8.46
C CYS A 362 31.62 -0.74 -9.32
N LYS A 363 32.92 -0.44 -9.44
CA LYS A 363 33.45 0.71 -10.18
C LYS A 363 33.46 0.48 -11.71
N ASP A 364 33.02 -0.68 -12.19
CA ASP A 364 33.07 -1.02 -13.61
C ASP A 364 31.72 -0.77 -14.31
N LYS A 365 31.59 0.43 -14.91
CA LYS A 365 30.42 0.81 -15.72
C LYS A 365 30.20 -0.12 -16.91
N ASN A 366 31.27 -0.64 -17.52
CA ASN A 366 31.17 -1.51 -18.69
C ASN A 366 30.56 -2.84 -18.29
N ARG A 367 31.00 -3.40 -17.16
CA ARG A 367 30.39 -4.59 -16.57
C ARG A 367 28.91 -4.39 -16.24
N LEU A 368 28.53 -3.24 -15.65
CA LEU A 368 27.13 -2.95 -15.36
C LEU A 368 26.28 -2.86 -16.64
N LYS A 369 26.79 -2.21 -17.69
CA LYS A 369 26.13 -2.15 -19.00
C LYS A 369 26.00 -3.53 -19.66
N GLU A 370 27.02 -4.38 -19.52
CA GLU A 370 26.99 -5.76 -20.02
C GLU A 370 25.92 -6.60 -19.31
N ILE A 371 25.85 -6.53 -17.98
CA ILE A 371 24.79 -7.18 -17.20
C ILE A 371 23.42 -6.62 -17.60
N TYR A 372 23.31 -5.30 -17.75
CA TYR A 372 22.06 -4.65 -18.16
C TYR A 372 21.56 -5.24 -19.49
N SER A 373 22.41 -5.30 -20.52
CA SER A 373 22.05 -5.85 -21.82
C SER A 373 21.52 -7.28 -21.71
N ILE A 374 22.25 -8.16 -21.01
CA ILE A 374 21.86 -9.58 -20.88
C ILE A 374 20.52 -9.72 -20.14
N VAL A 375 20.30 -8.93 -19.08
CA VAL A 375 19.05 -8.97 -18.31
C VAL A 375 17.89 -8.38 -19.11
N TYR A 376 18.14 -7.32 -19.88
CA TYR A 376 17.14 -6.67 -20.74
C TYR A 376 16.70 -7.61 -21.86
N ASP A 377 17.65 -8.23 -22.56
CA ASP A 377 17.35 -9.22 -23.60
C ASP A 377 16.53 -10.39 -23.04
N SER A 378 16.87 -10.87 -21.85
CA SER A 378 16.09 -11.92 -21.17
C SER A 378 14.67 -11.47 -20.77
N LEU A 379 14.47 -10.19 -20.45
CA LEU A 379 13.15 -9.62 -20.18
C LEU A 379 12.35 -9.55 -21.48
N ILE A 380 12.91 -8.96 -22.54
CA ILE A 380 12.25 -8.81 -23.84
C ILE A 380 11.86 -10.17 -24.42
N LEU A 381 12.76 -11.17 -24.38
CA LEU A 381 12.44 -12.54 -24.81
C LEU A 381 11.29 -13.16 -24.01
N SER A 382 11.23 -12.90 -22.70
CA SER A 382 10.13 -13.41 -21.85
C SER A 382 8.80 -12.71 -22.09
N ILE A 383 8.81 -11.42 -22.44
CA ILE A 383 7.58 -10.69 -22.81
C ILE A 383 7.13 -11.12 -24.20
N LYS A 384 8.06 -11.25 -25.15
CA LYS A 384 7.80 -11.76 -26.50
C LYS A 384 7.24 -13.18 -26.48
N SER A 385 7.75 -14.06 -25.63
CA SER A 385 7.30 -15.46 -25.55
C SER A 385 5.86 -15.65 -25.06
N LYS A 386 5.23 -14.59 -24.51
CA LYS A 386 3.82 -14.66 -24.11
C LYS A 386 2.88 -14.79 -25.30
N TYR A 387 3.38 -14.60 -26.51
CA TYR A 387 2.58 -14.55 -27.72
C TYR A 387 3.29 -15.15 -28.94
N THR A 388 2.51 -15.51 -29.94
CA THR A 388 2.96 -16.16 -31.17
C THR A 388 3.34 -15.15 -32.27
N PRO A 389 4.40 -15.38 -33.07
CA PRO A 389 4.91 -14.42 -34.07
C PRO A 389 3.98 -14.04 -35.23
N ASN A 390 2.76 -14.60 -35.32
CA ASN A 390 1.83 -14.43 -36.44
C ASN A 390 0.60 -13.56 -36.11
N GLU A 391 0.57 -12.89 -34.96
CA GLU A 391 -0.57 -12.09 -34.53
C GLU A 391 -0.24 -10.59 -34.58
N ASN A 392 -1.09 -9.79 -35.24
CA ASN A 392 -1.01 -8.33 -35.21
C ASN A 392 -1.45 -7.83 -33.83
N LYS A 393 -0.56 -7.90 -32.84
CA LYS A 393 -0.87 -7.50 -31.46
C LYS A 393 -0.63 -6.03 -31.26
N VAL A 394 -1.65 -5.40 -30.71
CA VAL A 394 -1.67 -3.95 -30.52
C VAL A 394 -1.87 -3.66 -29.04
N PHE A 395 -1.17 -2.66 -28.51
CA PHE A 395 -1.40 -2.18 -27.16
C PHE A 395 -1.91 -0.74 -27.17
N ARG A 396 -2.69 -0.41 -26.15
CA ARG A 396 -3.16 0.94 -25.86
C ARG A 396 -2.74 1.30 -24.44
N LEU A 397 -2.13 2.48 -24.30
CA LEU A 397 -1.80 3.07 -23.01
C LEU A 397 -2.66 4.32 -22.80
N PRO A 398 -2.95 4.71 -21.56
CA PRO A 398 -3.64 5.97 -21.28
C PRO A 398 -2.84 7.16 -21.83
N ASN A 399 -3.47 8.03 -22.63
CA ASN A 399 -2.79 9.13 -23.31
C ASN A 399 -2.11 10.13 -22.35
N GLU A 400 -2.72 10.35 -21.18
CA GLU A 400 -2.27 11.33 -20.19
C GLU A 400 -1.23 10.76 -19.20
N CYS A 401 -0.96 9.44 -19.25
CA CYS A 401 -0.09 8.76 -18.30
C CYS A 401 1.12 8.08 -18.95
N ILE A 402 2.30 8.35 -18.40
CA ILE A 402 3.53 7.64 -18.73
C ILE A 402 3.68 6.50 -17.72
N LEU A 403 3.31 5.30 -18.14
CA LEU A 403 3.39 4.09 -17.31
C LEU A 403 4.82 3.53 -17.25
N THR A 404 5.26 3.16 -16.04
CA THR A 404 6.48 2.39 -15.80
C THR A 404 6.16 0.89 -15.69
N ALA A 405 7.17 0.05 -15.90
CA ALA A 405 7.05 -1.38 -15.69
C ALA A 405 7.02 -1.70 -14.19
N PRO A 406 6.09 -2.53 -13.70
CA PRO A 406 6.03 -2.86 -12.28
C PRO A 406 7.22 -3.74 -11.87
N ARG A 407 7.90 -3.36 -10.79
CA ARG A 407 8.99 -4.14 -10.17
C ARG A 407 8.51 -5.22 -9.19
N SER A 408 7.24 -5.18 -8.78
CA SER A 408 6.58 -6.21 -7.97
C SER A 408 5.06 -6.01 -7.95
N GLU A 409 4.33 -7.03 -7.52
CA GLU A 409 2.87 -6.96 -7.31
C GLU A 409 2.42 -5.90 -6.28
N LYS A 410 3.34 -5.45 -5.43
CA LYS A 410 3.08 -4.44 -4.39
C LYS A 410 3.51 -3.02 -4.79
N SER A 411 4.24 -2.88 -5.90
CA SER A 411 4.86 -1.61 -6.29
C SER A 411 3.90 -0.74 -7.10
N PHE A 412 2.79 -0.35 -6.47
CA PHE A 412 1.71 0.42 -7.10
C PHE A 412 1.21 1.51 -6.15
N VAL A 413 0.76 2.63 -6.72
CA VAL A 413 -0.03 3.66 -6.03
C VAL A 413 -1.42 3.62 -6.66
N GLY A 414 -2.40 3.08 -5.93
CA GLY A 414 -3.68 2.71 -6.52
C GLY A 414 -3.50 1.68 -7.63
N GLU A 415 -3.97 2.00 -8.83
CA GLU A 415 -3.88 1.16 -10.03
C GLU A 415 -2.56 1.32 -10.81
N TYR A 416 -1.75 2.33 -10.47
CA TYR A 416 -0.60 2.74 -11.30
C TYR A 416 0.72 2.21 -10.74
N PRO A 417 1.62 1.65 -11.58
CA PRO A 417 2.94 1.25 -11.14
C PRO A 417 3.71 2.42 -10.52
N PHE A 418 4.45 2.12 -9.46
CA PHE A 418 5.35 3.07 -8.81
C PHE A 418 6.30 3.70 -9.84
N GLY A 419 6.44 5.03 -9.81
CA GLY A 419 7.28 5.79 -10.74
C GLY A 419 6.58 6.21 -12.02
N SER A 420 5.35 5.73 -12.28
CA SER A 420 4.51 6.25 -13.37
C SER A 420 4.20 7.73 -13.14
N SER A 421 3.93 8.48 -14.20
CA SER A 421 3.61 9.90 -14.10
C SER A 421 2.38 10.30 -14.90
N LEU A 422 1.57 11.19 -14.33
CA LEU A 422 0.47 11.87 -15.00
C LEU A 422 0.95 13.23 -15.50
N THR A 423 0.68 13.56 -16.77
CA THR A 423 0.92 14.90 -17.31
C THR A 423 -0.17 15.84 -16.81
N LEU A 424 0.22 16.97 -16.24
CA LEU A 424 -0.68 18.04 -15.77
C LEU A 424 -0.69 19.18 -16.78
N ASN A 425 -1.75 19.98 -16.76
CA ASN A 425 -1.79 21.21 -17.54
C ASN A 425 -0.74 22.20 -17.01
N ASN A 426 -0.27 23.05 -17.93
CA ASN A 426 0.61 24.19 -17.63
C ASN A 426 -0.14 25.37 -16.99
N LYS A 427 -1.43 25.21 -16.70
CA LYS A 427 -2.27 26.15 -15.98
C LYS A 427 -3.34 25.40 -15.19
N ASP A 428 -3.83 26.02 -14.14
CA ASP A 428 -4.99 25.58 -13.35
C ASP A 428 -4.94 24.10 -12.91
N ALA A 429 -3.76 23.62 -12.51
CA ALA A 429 -3.59 22.24 -12.03
C ALA A 429 -3.99 22.13 -10.56
N ILE A 430 -4.69 21.07 -10.19
CA ILE A 430 -5.14 20.81 -8.82
C ILE A 430 -4.68 19.43 -8.35
N ILE A 431 -4.22 19.38 -7.10
CA ILE A 431 -3.97 18.15 -6.35
C ILE A 431 -4.84 18.18 -5.12
N GLY A 432 -5.59 17.11 -4.86
CA GLY A 432 -6.57 17.10 -3.78
C GLY A 432 -6.68 15.78 -3.04
N ILE A 433 -7.14 15.90 -1.80
CA ILE A 433 -7.62 14.78 -1.01
C ILE A 433 -9.05 15.03 -0.55
N SER A 434 -9.78 13.95 -0.33
CA SER A 434 -11.06 13.97 0.38
C SER A 434 -11.13 12.75 1.26
N TRP A 435 -11.74 12.88 2.42
CA TRP A 435 -11.98 11.76 3.33
C TRP A 435 -13.36 11.86 3.94
N ASP A 436 -13.91 10.69 4.20
CA ASP A 436 -15.26 10.51 4.69
C ASP A 436 -15.29 9.93 6.11
N LEU A 437 -16.45 9.97 6.75
CA LEU A 437 -16.73 9.31 8.01
C LEU A 437 -16.44 7.80 7.97
N ASP A 438 -16.65 7.16 6.81
CA ASP A 438 -16.30 5.75 6.60
C ASP A 438 -14.79 5.50 6.47
N ASP A 439 -13.98 6.55 6.28
CA ASP A 439 -12.55 6.42 6.03
C ASP A 439 -11.69 6.41 7.29
N ASN A 440 -12.31 6.44 8.47
CA ASN A 440 -11.70 6.30 9.80
C ASN A 440 -10.68 7.39 10.20
N ALA A 441 -10.34 8.30 9.29
CA ALA A 441 -9.68 9.55 9.60
C ALA A 441 -10.72 10.59 10.05
N ALA A 442 -10.36 11.40 11.04
CA ALA A 442 -11.14 12.59 11.39
C ALA A 442 -10.49 13.84 10.80
N ASP A 443 -9.16 13.89 10.80
CA ASP A 443 -8.38 15.07 10.46
C ASP A 443 -7.17 14.63 9.64
N LEU A 444 -7.15 15.05 8.38
CA LEU A 444 -6.08 14.79 7.42
C LEU A 444 -5.59 16.11 6.85
N ASP A 445 -4.27 16.22 6.79
CA ASP A 445 -3.60 17.43 6.35
C ASP A 445 -2.89 17.20 5.01
N LEU A 446 -3.26 17.96 3.99
CA LEU A 446 -2.53 18.06 2.73
C LEU A 446 -1.47 19.15 2.81
N SER A 447 -0.27 18.83 2.34
CA SER A 447 0.77 19.84 2.17
C SER A 447 1.73 19.57 1.01
N LEU A 448 2.28 20.65 0.47
CA LEU A 448 3.40 20.65 -0.48
C LEU A 448 4.66 21.08 0.25
N LEU A 449 5.75 20.35 0.03
CA LEU A 449 7.09 20.72 0.51
C LEU A 449 8.07 20.71 -0.67
N ASN A 450 8.60 21.87 -1.00
CA ASN A 450 9.56 21.99 -2.11
C ASN A 450 11.01 21.78 -1.68
N MET A 451 11.91 21.72 -2.66
CA MET A 451 13.35 21.58 -2.46
C MET A 451 14.00 22.70 -1.63
N ASN A 452 13.35 23.87 -1.54
CA ASN A 452 13.81 25.02 -0.75
C ASN A 452 13.27 24.99 0.70
N ASN A 453 12.69 23.87 1.15
CA ASN A 453 12.01 23.72 2.45
C ASN A 453 10.81 24.66 2.64
N GLN A 454 10.28 25.23 1.56
CA GLN A 454 9.06 26.02 1.63
C GLN A 454 7.87 25.06 1.64
N LYS A 455 7.03 25.21 2.67
CA LYS A 455 5.83 24.41 2.88
C LYS A 455 4.58 25.24 2.59
N ILE A 456 3.66 24.67 1.82
CA ILE A 456 2.30 25.16 1.63
C ILE A 456 1.34 24.15 2.25
N GLY A 457 0.44 24.59 3.13
CA GLY A 457 -0.49 23.75 3.89
C GLY A 457 -0.88 24.36 5.23
N TRP A 458 -1.70 23.65 6.01
CA TRP A 458 -2.39 24.15 7.20
C TRP A 458 -1.49 24.83 8.27
N ASN A 459 -0.34 24.24 8.60
CA ASN A 459 0.57 24.76 9.63
C ASN A 459 1.69 25.64 9.07
N ALA A 460 1.54 26.10 7.84
CA ALA A 460 2.53 26.90 7.14
C ALA A 460 1.85 28.09 6.44
N ARG A 461 2.17 28.32 5.16
CA ARG A 461 1.53 29.34 4.34
C ARG A 461 0.41 28.70 3.53
N PHE A 462 -0.70 29.40 3.39
CA PHE A 462 -1.78 28.95 2.50
C PHE A 462 -1.50 29.32 1.04
N LYS A 463 -0.56 30.23 0.79
CA LYS A 463 -0.15 30.60 -0.56
C LYS A 463 1.34 30.91 -0.65
N ASP A 464 1.90 30.75 -1.84
CA ASP A 464 3.24 31.25 -2.13
C ASP A 464 3.25 32.79 -2.26
N SER A 465 4.45 33.39 -2.38
CA SER A 465 4.59 34.85 -2.46
C SER A 465 3.94 35.46 -3.70
N LYS A 466 3.76 34.69 -4.78
CA LYS A 466 3.14 35.15 -6.02
C LYS A 466 1.63 34.83 -6.08
N SER A 467 1.07 34.17 -5.07
CA SER A 467 -0.30 33.64 -5.08
C SER A 467 -0.62 32.79 -6.32
N GLN A 468 0.41 32.06 -6.79
CA GLN A 468 0.30 31.11 -7.90
C GLN A 468 -0.01 29.72 -7.40
N ILE A 469 0.45 29.37 -6.19
CA ILE A 469 0.15 28.12 -5.50
C ILE A 469 -0.71 28.43 -4.27
N LEU A 470 -1.90 27.85 -4.20
CA LEU A 470 -2.91 28.11 -3.17
C LEU A 470 -3.35 26.81 -2.49
N PHE A 471 -3.51 26.84 -1.18
CA PHE A 471 -4.10 25.79 -0.36
C PHE A 471 -5.53 26.18 0.01
N SER A 472 -6.47 25.24 -0.09
CA SER A 472 -7.91 25.49 0.14
C SER A 472 -8.26 25.86 1.58
N GLY A 473 -7.33 25.67 2.51
CA GLY A 473 -7.57 25.77 3.94
C GLY A 473 -7.76 24.41 4.59
N ASP A 474 -7.74 24.44 5.93
CA ASP A 474 -7.54 23.29 6.80
C ASP A 474 -8.86 22.75 7.34
N ILE A 475 -9.16 21.47 7.13
CA ILE A 475 -10.37 20.82 7.62
C ILE A 475 -10.02 19.81 8.71
N VAL A 476 -10.49 20.06 9.94
CA VAL A 476 -10.12 19.24 11.11
C VAL A 476 -11.11 18.12 11.42
N GLU A 477 -12.19 17.99 10.63
CA GLU A 477 -13.26 17.00 10.84
C GLU A 477 -13.62 16.26 9.56
N ALA A 478 -14.04 15.01 9.72
CA ALA A 478 -14.57 14.23 8.63
C ALA A 478 -16.07 14.51 8.51
N PRO A 479 -16.60 14.56 7.29
CA PRO A 479 -15.90 14.48 6.01
C PRO A 479 -15.25 15.81 5.62
N GLY A 480 -14.03 15.71 5.07
CA GLY A 480 -13.21 16.86 4.72
C GLY A 480 -12.66 16.78 3.30
N THR A 481 -12.31 17.94 2.75
CA THR A 481 -11.65 18.07 1.45
C THR A 481 -10.61 19.16 1.50
N GLU A 482 -9.38 18.81 1.10
CA GLU A 482 -8.27 19.75 1.00
C GLU A 482 -7.62 19.68 -0.37
N LEU A 483 -7.29 20.85 -0.90
CA LEU A 483 -6.81 21.04 -2.26
C LEU A 483 -5.58 21.94 -2.27
N ILE A 484 -4.68 21.68 -3.20
CA ILE A 484 -3.67 22.62 -3.64
C ILE A 484 -3.86 22.92 -5.12
N PHE A 485 -4.01 24.19 -5.43
CA PHE A 485 -4.17 24.74 -6.77
C PHE A 485 -2.89 25.42 -7.24
N ALA A 486 -2.56 25.24 -8.51
CA ALA A 486 -1.44 25.86 -9.19
C ALA A 486 -1.90 26.54 -10.49
N SER A 487 -2.08 27.86 -10.43
CA SER A 487 -2.56 28.69 -11.55
C SER A 487 -1.71 28.57 -12.83
N ASN A 488 -0.39 28.42 -12.69
CA ASN A 488 0.55 28.24 -13.81
C ASN A 488 1.08 26.80 -13.87
N GLY A 489 0.31 25.83 -13.35
CA GLY A 489 0.75 24.45 -13.22
C GLY A 489 1.87 24.26 -12.18
N PHE A 490 2.26 23.01 -11.96
CA PHE A 490 3.35 22.67 -11.04
C PHE A 490 4.71 22.62 -11.74
N ASP A 491 5.25 23.79 -12.06
CA ASP A 491 6.59 23.95 -12.68
C ASP A 491 7.71 24.10 -11.64
N PHE A 492 7.69 23.25 -10.62
CA PHE A 492 8.72 23.19 -9.58
C PHE A 492 8.75 21.81 -8.93
N ASP A 493 9.88 21.51 -8.30
CA ASP A 493 10.09 20.25 -7.60
C ASP A 493 9.55 20.29 -6.17
N ALA A 494 8.54 19.48 -5.90
CA ALA A 494 8.01 19.32 -4.55
C ALA A 494 7.41 17.95 -4.27
N GLY A 495 7.49 17.53 -3.01
CA GLY A 495 6.78 16.35 -2.51
C GLY A 495 5.38 16.72 -2.02
N VAL A 496 4.41 15.86 -2.28
CA VAL A 496 3.03 15.98 -1.77
C VAL A 496 2.87 15.07 -0.55
N TYR A 497 2.60 15.68 0.60
CA TYR A 497 2.54 15.01 1.90
C TYR A 497 1.13 15.04 2.46
N ILE A 498 0.74 13.90 3.06
CA ILE A 498 -0.49 13.72 3.81
C ILE A 498 -0.14 13.38 5.25
N ASN A 499 -0.63 14.16 6.22
CA ASN A 499 -0.52 13.82 7.63
C ASN A 499 -1.87 13.38 8.20
N LEU A 500 -1.87 12.35 9.05
CA LEU A 500 -3.03 11.94 9.85
C LEU A 500 -2.87 12.53 11.25
N TYR A 501 -3.58 13.62 11.51
CA TYR A 501 -3.50 14.34 12.77
C TYR A 501 -4.40 13.68 13.83
N ARG A 502 -5.65 13.39 13.45
CA ARG A 502 -6.67 12.81 14.33
C ARG A 502 -7.44 11.70 13.63
N MET A 503 -7.72 10.67 14.42
CA MET A 503 -8.56 9.56 14.05
C MET A 503 -9.99 9.76 14.51
N GLN A 504 -10.93 9.08 13.86
CA GLN A 504 -12.25 8.93 14.46
C GLN A 504 -12.19 8.09 15.72
N ASN A 505 -12.97 8.50 16.72
CA ASN A 505 -13.03 7.85 18.03
C ASN A 505 -13.38 6.36 17.90
N GLY A 506 -12.64 5.51 18.64
CA GLY A 506 -12.87 4.07 18.69
C GLY A 506 -12.43 3.27 17.45
N LYS A 507 -11.76 3.90 16.48
CA LYS A 507 -11.32 3.23 15.23
C LYS A 507 -9.82 2.92 15.21
N ASP A 508 -9.44 1.91 14.41
CA ASP A 508 -8.07 1.40 14.29
C ASP A 508 -7.23 2.21 13.28
N SER A 509 -6.07 2.71 13.72
CA SER A 509 -5.15 3.55 12.91
C SER A 509 -4.67 2.90 11.63
N SER A 510 -4.66 1.57 11.58
CA SER A 510 -4.29 0.82 10.37
C SER A 510 -5.35 0.84 9.27
N LYS A 511 -6.52 1.45 9.52
CA LYS A 511 -7.67 1.47 8.60
C LYS A 511 -8.06 2.88 8.14
N ALA A 512 -7.29 3.92 8.50
CA ALA A 512 -7.53 5.25 7.98
C ALA A 512 -7.26 5.28 6.46
N SER A 513 -8.06 6.02 5.70
CA SER A 513 -7.89 6.15 4.24
C SER A 513 -8.36 7.51 3.75
N PHE A 514 -8.10 7.81 2.49
CA PHE A 514 -8.58 9.01 1.81
C PHE A 514 -8.64 8.74 0.31
N LYS A 515 -9.49 9.50 -0.38
CA LYS A 515 -9.50 9.56 -1.84
C LYS A 515 -8.55 10.66 -2.29
N PHE A 516 -7.49 10.26 -2.97
CA PHE A 516 -6.54 11.16 -3.63
C PHE A 516 -7.00 11.41 -5.07
N TYR A 517 -6.79 12.62 -5.57
CA TYR A 517 -7.09 12.95 -6.95
C TYR A 517 -6.23 14.08 -7.48
N VAL A 518 -6.14 14.12 -8.81
CA VAL A 518 -5.44 15.14 -9.58
C VAL A 518 -6.35 15.59 -10.70
N ALA A 519 -6.43 16.90 -10.90
CA ALA A 519 -7.35 17.52 -11.84
C ALA A 519 -6.67 18.63 -12.63
N ASN A 520 -7.19 18.84 -13.84
CA ASN A 520 -6.83 19.95 -14.70
C ASN A 520 -8.08 20.81 -14.84
N GLU A 521 -8.15 21.88 -14.06
CA GLU A 521 -9.28 22.80 -14.06
C GLU A 521 -9.20 23.75 -15.25
N GLU A 522 -10.32 24.36 -15.63
CA GLU A 522 -10.35 25.41 -16.65
C GLU A 522 -11.05 26.64 -16.08
N ILE A 523 -10.30 27.45 -15.32
CA ILE A 523 -10.85 28.65 -14.71
C ILE A 523 -10.95 29.73 -15.79
N GLN A 524 -12.16 30.03 -16.25
CA GLN A 524 -12.38 31.15 -17.18
C GLN A 524 -12.10 32.48 -16.48
N ASP A 525 -11.34 33.36 -17.14
CA ASP A 525 -11.06 34.72 -16.68
C ASP A 525 -12.38 35.41 -16.25
N ASN A 526 -12.48 35.74 -14.96
CA ASN A 526 -13.61 36.39 -14.30
C ASN A 526 -14.83 35.53 -13.92
N LYS A 527 -14.74 34.19 -13.90
CA LYS A 527 -15.80 33.33 -13.31
C LYS A 527 -15.25 32.26 -12.36
N LEU A 528 -14.74 32.68 -11.20
CA LEU A 528 -14.78 31.87 -9.97
C LEU A 528 -16.19 31.88 -9.37
N THR A 529 -17.22 31.74 -10.20
CA THR A 529 -18.62 31.96 -9.79
C THR A 529 -19.30 30.66 -9.36
N ARG A 530 -19.39 30.54 -8.02
CA ARG A 530 -20.32 29.79 -7.14
C ARG A 530 -19.82 28.47 -6.54
N ASN A 531 -19.46 28.54 -5.25
CA ASN A 531 -19.55 27.48 -4.23
C ASN A 531 -18.83 26.14 -4.45
N TYR A 532 -17.87 26.03 -5.37
CA TYR A 532 -17.00 24.86 -5.47
C TYR A 532 -15.59 25.24 -5.93
N MET A 533 -14.58 24.49 -5.48
CA MET A 533 -13.15 24.74 -5.80
C MET A 533 -12.60 23.83 -6.91
N ILE A 534 -13.35 22.81 -7.32
CA ILE A 534 -12.99 21.85 -8.37
C ILE A 534 -14.25 21.27 -9.00
N ASP A 535 -14.32 21.22 -10.33
CA ASP A 535 -15.35 20.44 -11.03
C ASP A 535 -14.96 18.95 -11.02
N PRO A 536 -15.81 18.04 -10.48
CA PRO A 536 -15.53 16.61 -10.50
C PRO A 536 -15.27 16.03 -11.91
N ASN A 537 -15.81 16.62 -12.97
CA ASN A 537 -15.58 16.20 -14.35
C ASN A 537 -14.17 16.52 -14.86
N HIS A 538 -13.47 17.45 -14.20
CA HIS A 538 -12.09 17.84 -14.52
C HIS A 538 -11.04 17.01 -13.77
N ILE A 539 -11.47 16.06 -12.93
CA ILE A 539 -10.59 15.08 -12.29
C ILE A 539 -10.07 14.10 -13.35
N LYS A 540 -8.75 14.16 -13.60
CA LYS A 540 -8.04 13.27 -14.53
C LYS A 540 -7.68 11.94 -13.90
N PHE A 541 -7.46 11.96 -12.59
CA PHE A 541 -7.08 10.78 -11.85
C PHE A 541 -7.68 10.79 -10.46
N SER A 542 -8.17 9.64 -10.01
CA SER A 542 -8.52 9.44 -8.61
C SER A 542 -8.28 8.02 -8.16
N THR A 543 -7.82 7.85 -6.92
CA THR A 543 -7.71 6.55 -6.26
C THR A 543 -7.93 6.68 -4.76
N LYS A 544 -8.43 5.62 -4.14
CA LYS A 544 -8.44 5.49 -2.68
C LYS A 544 -7.07 5.02 -2.19
N ILE A 545 -6.52 5.65 -1.17
CA ILE A 545 -5.23 5.34 -0.55
C ILE A 545 -5.46 5.10 0.95
N ALA A 546 -4.90 4.00 1.47
CA ALA A 546 -4.89 3.75 2.91
C ALA A 546 -3.69 4.43 3.56
N MET A 547 -3.93 5.06 4.72
CA MET A 547 -2.88 5.60 5.56
C MET A 547 -2.06 4.47 6.17
N GLU A 548 -0.78 4.49 5.87
CA GLU A 548 0.20 3.51 6.34
C GLU A 548 0.95 3.99 7.59
N SER A 549 1.04 5.30 7.81
CA SER A 549 1.61 5.97 8.98
C SER A 549 0.95 7.33 9.18
N LYS A 550 1.29 8.02 10.27
CA LYS A 550 0.84 9.40 10.53
C LYS A 550 1.33 10.43 9.50
N GLU A 551 2.35 10.09 8.72
CA GLU A 551 2.81 10.91 7.61
C GLU A 551 3.10 10.01 6.41
N MET A 552 2.61 10.40 5.24
CA MET A 552 2.89 9.77 3.97
C MET A 552 3.24 10.80 2.92
N LEU A 553 4.31 10.55 2.17
CA LEU A 553 4.60 11.21 0.91
C LEU A 553 3.92 10.40 -0.18
N ILE A 554 2.98 10.98 -0.93
CA ILE A 554 2.14 10.24 -1.90
C ILE A 554 2.61 10.38 -3.36
N GLY A 555 3.46 11.35 -3.62
CA GLY A 555 4.09 11.56 -4.92
C GLY A 555 4.85 12.87 -4.98
N PHE A 556 5.30 13.21 -6.18
CA PHE A 556 6.06 14.42 -6.45
C PHE A 556 5.44 15.18 -7.60
N VAL A 557 5.48 16.50 -7.53
CA VAL A 557 5.27 17.36 -8.69
C VAL A 557 6.62 17.82 -9.21
N THR A 558 6.77 17.83 -10.54
CA THR A 558 7.97 18.30 -11.25
C THR A 558 7.60 18.53 -12.72
N GLU A 559 8.09 19.62 -13.32
CA GLU A 559 7.98 19.88 -14.78
C GLU A 559 6.56 19.63 -15.35
N GLY A 560 5.52 20.08 -14.65
CA GLY A 560 4.12 19.89 -15.08
C GLY A 560 3.64 18.43 -15.04
N LYS A 561 4.24 17.57 -14.22
CA LYS A 561 3.84 16.17 -14.04
C LYS A 561 3.63 15.85 -12.57
N PHE A 562 2.72 14.92 -12.29
CA PHE A 562 2.64 14.24 -11.01
C PHE A 562 3.24 12.85 -11.12
N ILE A 563 4.27 12.54 -10.34
CA ILE A 563 4.93 11.24 -10.27
C ILE A 563 4.37 10.45 -9.09
N PHE A 564 3.81 9.29 -9.38
CA PHE A 564 3.26 8.37 -8.37
C PHE A 564 4.37 7.73 -7.56
N SER A 565 4.45 8.04 -6.26
CA SER A 565 5.45 7.48 -5.36
C SER A 565 5.01 7.58 -3.90
N THR A 566 4.64 6.46 -3.28
CA THR A 566 4.23 6.43 -1.87
C THR A 566 5.36 6.01 -0.94
N PHE A 567 5.67 6.84 0.06
CA PHE A 567 6.66 6.55 1.10
C PHE A 567 6.17 6.96 2.49
N ARG A 568 6.65 6.27 3.53
CA ARG A 568 6.57 6.76 4.91
C ARG A 568 7.81 7.58 5.20
N SER A 569 7.65 8.90 5.29
CA SER A 569 8.75 9.81 5.58
C SER A 569 9.05 9.91 7.08
N ASN A 570 8.02 9.93 7.95
CA ASN A 570 8.21 10.05 9.40
C ASN A 570 7.01 9.48 10.21
N ASP A 571 7.13 9.43 11.55
CA ASP A 571 5.99 9.20 12.47
C ASP A 571 5.49 10.51 13.12
N SER A 572 5.84 11.64 12.48
CA SER A 572 5.38 12.98 12.85
C SER A 572 3.93 13.18 12.42
N ARG A 573 3.19 14.03 13.15
CA ARG A 573 1.89 14.55 12.71
C ARG A 573 2.02 15.76 11.79
N VAL A 574 3.25 16.17 11.50
CA VAL A 574 3.56 17.37 10.71
C VAL A 574 4.79 17.13 9.86
N SER A 575 4.68 17.39 8.56
CA SER A 575 5.84 17.48 7.67
C SER A 575 6.61 18.79 7.87
N TYR A 576 7.93 18.71 7.96
CA TYR A 576 8.82 19.87 8.07
C TYR A 576 10.02 19.74 7.13
N GLY A 577 10.50 20.87 6.61
CA GLY A 577 11.67 20.92 5.75
C GLY A 577 12.94 20.53 6.51
N ASN A 578 13.66 19.53 6.02
CA ASN A 578 14.97 19.17 6.54
C ASN A 578 15.86 18.62 5.42
N LYS A 579 17.17 18.56 5.67
CA LYS A 579 18.17 18.08 4.70
C LYS A 579 17.92 16.64 4.20
N TYR A 580 17.20 15.82 4.97
CA TYR A 580 16.88 14.45 4.56
C TYR A 580 15.68 14.44 3.60
N ASN A 581 14.64 15.24 3.85
CA ASN A 581 13.49 15.39 2.96
C ASN A 581 13.91 15.95 1.60
N GLN A 582 14.80 16.94 1.57
CA GLN A 582 15.40 17.42 0.31
C GLN A 582 16.11 16.31 -0.46
N LYS A 583 16.93 15.49 0.23
CA LYS A 583 17.60 14.34 -0.40
C LYS A 583 16.63 13.26 -0.87
N VAL A 584 15.53 13.05 -0.16
CA VAL A 584 14.48 12.13 -0.58
C VAL A 584 13.80 12.63 -1.86
N ILE A 585 13.37 13.90 -1.90
CA ILE A 585 12.77 14.50 -3.10
C ILE A 585 13.75 14.43 -4.27
N GLN A 586 14.98 14.91 -4.09
CA GLN A 586 16.01 14.88 -5.13
C GLN A 586 16.28 13.46 -5.64
N PHE A 587 16.47 12.49 -4.73
CA PHE A 587 16.69 11.11 -5.14
C PHE A 587 15.50 10.53 -5.88
N SER A 588 14.27 10.78 -5.41
CA SER A 588 13.07 10.24 -6.05
C SER A 588 12.87 10.79 -7.46
N LEU A 589 13.13 12.09 -7.66
CA LEU A 589 13.10 12.72 -8.99
C LEU A 589 14.20 12.17 -9.91
N ILE A 590 15.38 11.88 -9.38
CA ILE A 590 16.46 11.23 -10.14
C ILE A 590 16.11 9.77 -10.46
N ALA A 591 15.65 9.02 -9.47
CA ALA A 591 15.28 7.61 -9.58
C ALA A 591 14.12 7.39 -10.54
N GLN A 592 13.25 8.39 -10.71
CA GLN A 592 12.21 8.38 -11.73
C GLN A 592 12.79 8.11 -13.13
N LYS A 593 13.94 8.71 -13.45
CA LYS A 593 14.63 8.54 -14.73
C LYS A 593 15.23 7.14 -14.91
N CYS A 594 15.36 6.36 -13.84
CA CYS A 594 15.88 5.00 -13.87
C CYS A 594 14.79 3.94 -14.11
N HIS A 595 13.51 4.30 -13.98
CA HIS A 595 12.40 3.39 -14.21
C HIS A 595 12.27 3.04 -15.70
N LEU A 596 12.01 1.76 -15.99
CA LEU A 596 11.76 1.33 -17.35
C LEU A 596 10.34 1.72 -17.75
N LYS A 597 10.19 2.40 -18.89
CA LYS A 597 8.87 2.75 -19.43
C LYS A 597 8.22 1.51 -20.02
N LEU A 598 6.95 1.31 -19.72
CA LEU A 598 6.18 0.17 -20.23
C LEU A 598 6.11 0.19 -21.76
N ARG A 599 5.90 1.38 -22.34
CA ARG A 599 5.86 1.59 -23.79
C ARG A 599 7.11 1.04 -24.48
N ASP A 600 8.29 1.37 -23.97
CA ASP A 600 9.56 1.01 -24.60
C ASP A 600 9.77 -0.52 -24.58
N ILE A 601 9.47 -1.16 -23.44
CA ILE A 601 9.52 -2.64 -23.31
C ILE A 601 8.59 -3.33 -24.31
N LEU A 602 7.37 -2.82 -24.48
CA LEU A 602 6.39 -3.40 -25.39
C LEU A 602 6.82 -3.24 -26.86
N LEU A 603 7.30 -2.05 -27.23
CA LEU A 603 7.81 -1.81 -28.58
C LEU A 603 9.03 -2.70 -28.89
N ASP A 604 9.97 -2.82 -27.96
CA ASP A 604 11.16 -3.66 -28.11
C ASP A 604 10.81 -5.17 -28.16
N ALA A 605 9.73 -5.57 -27.49
CA ALA A 605 9.19 -6.93 -27.59
C ALA A 605 8.44 -7.21 -28.91
N GLY A 606 8.20 -6.18 -29.73
CA GLY A 606 7.59 -6.28 -31.06
C GLY A 606 6.10 -5.96 -31.12
N PHE A 607 5.51 -5.39 -30.05
CA PHE A 607 4.12 -4.97 -30.04
C PHE A 607 3.95 -3.65 -30.82
N LYS A 608 2.78 -3.44 -31.42
CA LYS A 608 2.44 -2.17 -32.09
C LYS A 608 1.55 -1.32 -31.18
N GLN A 609 1.70 0.00 -31.22
CA GLN A 609 0.81 0.89 -30.46
C GLN A 609 -0.38 1.32 -31.33
N SER A 610 -1.61 1.22 -30.79
CA SER A 610 -2.80 1.77 -31.45
C SER A 610 -2.81 3.30 -31.31
N THR A 611 -3.07 4.01 -32.41
CA THR A 611 -3.07 5.49 -32.46
C THR A 611 -4.47 6.11 -32.63
N SER A 612 -5.57 5.33 -32.68
CA SER A 612 -6.91 5.88 -32.94
C SER A 612 -8.07 5.05 -32.38
N ASP A 613 -9.25 5.69 -32.28
CA ASP A 613 -10.59 5.07 -32.11
C ASP A 613 -11.03 4.25 -33.34
N GLN A 614 -10.08 3.67 -34.08
CA GLN A 614 -10.41 2.77 -35.18
C GLN A 614 -11.08 1.53 -34.61
N ARG A 615 -12.34 1.30 -35.02
CA ARG A 615 -13.04 0.04 -34.79
C ARG A 615 -12.15 -1.09 -35.25
N GLU A 616 -11.87 -1.99 -34.31
CA GLU A 616 -11.04 -3.17 -34.47
C GLU A 616 -11.44 -3.96 -35.72
N THR A 617 -10.47 -4.31 -36.55
CA THR A 617 -10.61 -5.46 -37.45
C THR A 617 -10.59 -6.72 -36.59
N LEU A 618 -11.47 -7.69 -36.87
CA LEU A 618 -11.72 -8.94 -36.13
C LEU A 618 -10.50 -9.83 -35.77
N ASP A 619 -9.29 -9.50 -36.23
CA ASP A 619 -8.06 -10.31 -36.10
C ASP A 619 -6.97 -9.68 -35.19
N GLN A 620 -7.26 -8.63 -34.42
CA GLN A 620 -6.26 -7.98 -33.53
C GLN A 620 -6.55 -8.25 -32.05
N GLU A 621 -5.56 -8.76 -31.31
CA GLU A 621 -5.62 -8.84 -29.85
C GLU A 621 -5.14 -7.50 -29.25
N LEU A 622 -6.05 -6.78 -28.59
CA LEU A 622 -5.79 -5.48 -27.96
C LEU A 622 -5.45 -5.64 -26.47
N PHE A 623 -4.31 -5.08 -26.06
CA PHE A 623 -3.94 -4.95 -24.65
C PHE A 623 -4.23 -3.56 -24.13
N GLU A 624 -5.24 -3.45 -23.28
CA GLU A 624 -5.55 -2.23 -22.54
C GLU A 624 -5.02 -2.36 -21.10
N PHE A 625 -3.93 -1.66 -20.79
CA PHE A 625 -3.31 -1.71 -19.46
C PHE A 625 -4.01 -0.74 -18.49
N ASN A 626 -5.30 -0.98 -18.25
CA ASN A 626 -6.18 -0.05 -17.53
C ASN A 626 -6.26 -0.35 -16.03
N SER A 627 -5.81 -1.53 -15.59
CA SER A 627 -5.82 -1.94 -14.19
C SER A 627 -4.50 -2.54 -13.72
N LYS A 628 -4.28 -2.46 -12.40
CA LYS A 628 -3.17 -3.14 -11.72
C LYS A 628 -3.20 -4.64 -11.93
N ALA A 629 -4.38 -5.26 -11.96
CA ALA A 629 -4.53 -6.70 -12.12
C ALA A 629 -4.01 -7.17 -13.49
N GLU A 630 -4.36 -6.46 -14.56
CA GLU A 630 -3.89 -6.73 -15.93
C GLU A 630 -2.38 -6.58 -16.03
N LEU A 631 -1.82 -5.48 -15.51
CA LEU A 631 -0.37 -5.25 -15.47
C LEU A 631 0.35 -6.37 -14.71
N ILE A 632 -0.16 -6.76 -13.54
CA ILE A 632 0.44 -7.83 -12.75
C ILE A 632 0.43 -9.15 -13.53
N ASN A 633 -0.71 -9.51 -14.12
CA ASN A 633 -0.84 -10.76 -14.88
C ASN A 633 0.07 -10.75 -16.13
N PHE A 634 0.20 -9.60 -16.78
CA PHE A 634 1.09 -9.43 -17.92
C PHE A 634 2.58 -9.62 -17.57
N PHE A 635 3.02 -9.30 -16.34
CA PHE A 635 4.41 -9.49 -15.92
C PHE A 635 4.67 -10.78 -15.11
N LYS A 636 3.65 -11.59 -14.81
CA LYS A 636 3.83 -12.94 -14.24
C LYS A 636 4.37 -13.88 -15.32
N ASN A 637 5.38 -14.69 -14.98
CA ASN A 637 5.87 -15.75 -15.88
C ASN A 637 4.85 -16.85 -16.07
#